data_AF-A0A267ME39-F1
#
_entry.id   AF-A0A267ME39-F1
#
_cell.length_a   1.000
_cell.length_b   1.000
_cell.length_c   1.000
_cell.angle_alpha   90.00
_cell.angle_beta   90.00
_cell.angle_gamma   90.00
#
_symmetry.space_group_name_H-M   'P 1'
#
loop_
_entity.id
_entity.type
_entity.pdbx_description
1 polymer ?
#
loop_
_entity_poly.entity_id
_entity_poly.type
_entity_poly.pdbx_seq_one_letter_code
_entity_poly.pdbx_strand_id
1 'polypeptide(L)'
;MKKIENQLLKYKKMNKTIITIILIVFACVITYRGSVMGSLSLMVIIPFVCRMFYDQTAHIVAISLIIGAISGFFNVLGFGILFPLIFSISSLCGVFGAMSLKKVYNEPIKKKKILYLILSIILLRAGISINVEATGTPWGYMEAKEKINSYVKKNYEDGTLKYKKTSYNWYMDNYYNVYEYFVRGSSQEVHIDYSKRKEIYDQFKFEMEQLYTYEREIELQGILNGLMDKNLRVSAGIETEDYITRDELNDHYYNLTYDMEKFNKTKEKREKLNNKITYIIRIKDNEMKDLILSKEELTDLAIKIRNTIGVHEINFLRVTVKCSNGEDSSYEVWFDKNTDEEGIIKNYKYEKK
;
A
#
# COMPACT_ATOMS: atom_id res chain seq x y z
N MET A 1 -58.35 21.70 21.93
CA MET A 1 -57.21 22.48 21.38
C MET A 1 -55.86 22.11 21.98
N LYS A 2 -55.58 22.33 23.28
CA LYS A 2 -54.27 22.00 23.91
C LYS A 2 -53.74 20.58 23.68
N LYS A 3 -54.63 19.57 23.64
CA LYS A 3 -54.24 18.16 23.42
C LYS A 3 -53.74 17.90 21.98
N ILE A 4 -54.31 18.59 20.99
CA ILE A 4 -53.94 18.48 19.57
C ILE A 4 -52.64 19.26 19.31
N GLU A 5 -52.50 20.46 19.90
CA GLU A 5 -51.25 21.24 19.85
C GLU A 5 -50.07 20.48 20.46
N ASN A 6 -50.28 19.81 21.60
CA ASN A 6 -49.24 18.98 22.22
C ASN A 6 -48.87 17.76 21.36
N GLN A 7 -49.84 17.13 20.68
CA GLN A 7 -49.55 16.03 19.74
C GLN A 7 -48.78 16.51 18.51
N LEU A 8 -49.14 17.67 17.93
CA LEU A 8 -48.44 18.27 16.80
C LEU A 8 -47.01 18.68 17.15
N LEU A 9 -46.79 19.24 18.35
CA LEU A 9 -45.45 19.56 18.86
C LEU A 9 -44.60 18.30 19.07
N LYS A 10 -45.19 17.23 19.62
CA LYS A 10 -44.52 15.93 19.78
C LYS A 10 -44.13 15.34 18.42
N TYR A 11 -45.02 15.40 17.44
CA TYR A 11 -44.77 14.91 16.07
C TYR A 11 -43.67 15.71 15.35
N LYS A 12 -43.71 17.05 15.41
CA LYS A 12 -42.64 17.90 14.89
C LYS A 12 -41.30 17.62 15.55
N LYS A 13 -41.27 17.40 16.87
CA LYS A 13 -40.03 17.08 17.59
C LYS A 13 -39.47 15.72 17.15
N MET A 14 -40.33 14.72 17.01
CA MET A 14 -39.96 13.37 16.56
C MET A 14 -39.37 13.37 15.15
N ASN A 15 -40.01 14.07 14.20
CA ASN A 15 -39.51 14.17 12.82
C ASN A 15 -38.13 14.84 12.74
N LYS A 16 -37.89 15.90 13.51
CA LYS A 16 -36.57 16.56 13.59
C LYS A 16 -35.47 15.63 14.09
N THR A 17 -35.78 14.82 15.11
CA THR A 17 -34.83 13.85 15.66
C THR A 17 -34.53 12.73 14.66
N ILE A 18 -35.54 12.19 13.97
CA ILE A 18 -35.35 11.17 12.93
C ILE A 18 -34.47 11.70 11.80
N ILE A 19 -34.75 12.91 11.29
CA ILE A 19 -33.95 13.55 10.24
C ILE A 19 -32.49 13.73 10.70
N THR A 20 -32.29 14.19 11.94
CA THR A 20 -30.94 14.35 12.52
C THR A 20 -30.18 13.02 12.56
N ILE A 21 -30.83 11.93 13.00
CA ILE A 21 -30.22 10.59 13.02
C ILE A 21 -29.82 10.19 11.59
N ILE A 22 -30.74 10.28 10.63
CA ILE A 22 -30.48 9.91 9.23
C ILE A 22 -29.28 10.67 8.67
N LEU A 23 -29.23 11.99 8.87
CA LEU A 23 -28.14 12.82 8.36
C LEU A 23 -26.79 12.47 9.02
N ILE A 24 -26.76 12.25 10.34
CA ILE A 24 -25.51 11.91 11.05
C ILE A 24 -25.03 10.50 10.64
N VAL A 25 -25.94 9.53 10.49
CA VAL A 25 -25.60 8.20 9.95
C VAL A 25 -25.04 8.33 8.55
N PHE A 26 -25.67 9.14 7.69
CA PHE A 26 -25.22 9.36 6.32
C PHE A 26 -23.82 9.99 6.25
N ALA A 27 -23.55 11.03 7.04
CA ALA A 27 -22.20 11.59 7.17
C ALA A 27 -21.19 10.52 7.62
N CYS A 28 -21.55 9.74 8.63
CA CYS A 28 -20.69 8.68 9.15
C CYS A 28 -20.37 7.64 8.08
N VAL A 29 -21.36 7.12 7.36
CA VAL A 29 -21.17 6.10 6.31
C VAL A 29 -20.33 6.62 5.15
N ILE A 30 -20.59 7.85 4.68
CA ILE A 30 -19.82 8.44 3.59
C ILE A 30 -18.36 8.60 3.99
N THR A 31 -18.09 9.14 5.18
CA THR A 31 -16.73 9.34 5.65
C THR A 31 -16.03 8.02 5.97
N TYR A 32 -16.76 7.04 6.51
CA TYR A 32 -16.23 5.70 6.78
C TYR A 32 -15.74 4.97 5.52
N ARG A 33 -16.39 5.18 4.37
CA ARG A 33 -15.98 4.52 3.11
C ARG A 33 -14.64 5.00 2.55
N GLY A 34 -14.02 6.06 3.10
CA GLY A 34 -12.68 6.50 2.70
C GLY A 34 -12.58 6.93 1.23
N SER A 35 -13.68 7.35 0.63
CA SER A 35 -13.73 7.83 -0.75
C SER A 35 -13.56 9.36 -0.80
N VAL A 36 -13.46 9.92 -2.01
CA VAL A 36 -13.49 11.38 -2.25
C VAL A 36 -14.61 12.06 -1.46
N MET A 37 -15.81 11.47 -1.41
CA MET A 37 -16.93 12.06 -0.66
C MET A 37 -16.70 12.09 0.85
N GLY A 38 -15.90 11.16 1.38
CA GLY A 38 -15.53 11.13 2.79
C GLY A 38 -14.62 12.27 3.21
N SER A 39 -13.86 12.83 2.26
CA SER A 39 -13.04 14.04 2.46
C SER A 39 -13.83 15.34 2.49
N LEU A 40 -15.13 15.30 2.15
CA LEU A 40 -16.03 16.39 2.48
C LEU A 40 -16.24 16.37 4.00
N SER A 41 -16.06 17.51 4.68
CA SER A 41 -16.16 17.63 6.14
C SER A 41 -17.61 17.53 6.66
N LEU A 42 -18.36 16.53 6.20
CA LEU A 42 -19.73 16.21 6.58
C LEU A 42 -19.85 15.94 8.08
N MET A 43 -18.82 15.38 8.70
CA MET A 43 -18.73 15.21 10.16
C MET A 43 -18.81 16.55 10.92
N VAL A 44 -18.48 17.67 10.29
CA VAL A 44 -18.60 19.03 10.86
C VAL A 44 -19.88 19.70 10.36
N ILE A 45 -20.12 19.65 9.04
CA ILE A 45 -21.20 20.38 8.37
C ILE A 45 -22.57 19.87 8.82
N ILE A 46 -22.78 18.55 8.88
CA ILE A 46 -24.09 18.00 9.23
C ILE A 46 -24.48 18.35 10.67
N PRO A 47 -23.63 18.15 11.70
CA PRO A 47 -23.94 18.57 13.06
C PRO A 47 -24.14 20.08 13.19
N PHE A 48 -23.35 20.89 12.45
CA PHE A 48 -23.53 22.34 12.38
C PHE A 48 -24.93 22.72 11.85
N VAL A 49 -25.33 22.17 10.71
CA VAL A 49 -26.64 22.42 10.08
C VAL A 49 -27.78 21.96 11.00
N CYS A 50 -27.69 20.73 11.53
CA CYS A 50 -28.70 20.22 12.47
C CYS A 50 -28.85 21.14 13.69
N ARG A 51 -27.73 21.66 14.20
CA ARG A 51 -27.75 22.60 15.34
C ARG A 51 -28.34 23.96 14.96
N MET A 52 -28.09 24.45 13.74
CA MET A 52 -28.66 25.70 13.24
C MET A 52 -30.18 25.62 13.09
N PHE A 53 -30.76 24.48 12.69
CA PHE A 53 -32.20 24.37 12.42
C PHE A 53 -33.03 23.76 13.57
N TYR A 54 -32.43 22.93 14.42
CA TYR A 54 -33.19 22.14 15.40
C TYR A 54 -32.95 22.52 16.87
N ASP A 55 -31.91 23.30 17.19
CA ASP A 55 -31.58 23.76 18.57
C ASP A 55 -31.40 22.65 19.64
N GLN A 56 -31.36 21.38 19.25
CA GLN A 56 -31.24 20.23 20.16
C GLN A 56 -29.77 19.82 20.40
N THR A 57 -28.94 20.71 20.96
CA THR A 57 -27.50 20.47 21.19
C THR A 57 -27.21 19.08 21.79
N ALA A 58 -27.80 18.78 22.95
CA ALA A 58 -27.51 17.56 23.69
C ALA A 58 -27.88 16.29 22.90
N HIS A 59 -28.96 16.34 22.13
CA HIS A 59 -29.40 15.19 21.34
C HIS A 59 -28.46 14.98 20.14
N ILE A 60 -28.08 16.05 19.44
CA ILE A 60 -27.15 15.98 18.30
C ILE A 60 -25.81 15.41 18.77
N VAL A 61 -25.28 15.89 19.90
CA VAL A 61 -24.02 15.39 20.48
C VAL A 61 -24.14 13.92 20.88
N ALA A 62 -25.20 13.53 21.59
CA ALA A 62 -25.40 12.14 22.00
C ALA A 62 -25.51 11.19 20.80
N ILE A 63 -26.27 11.58 19.76
CA ILE A 63 -26.41 10.80 18.52
C ILE A 63 -25.05 10.68 17.81
N SER A 64 -24.30 11.78 17.69
CA SER A 64 -22.95 11.76 17.09
C SER A 64 -22.00 10.83 17.85
N LEU A 65 -22.00 10.86 19.19
CA LEU A 65 -21.16 9.99 20.01
C LEU A 65 -21.54 8.51 19.84
N ILE A 66 -22.83 8.19 19.88
CA ILE A 66 -23.32 6.81 19.74
C ILE A 66 -22.98 6.26 18.34
N ILE A 67 -23.24 7.04 17.28
CA ILE A 67 -22.93 6.62 15.91
C ILE A 67 -21.42 6.51 15.69
N GLY A 68 -20.64 7.44 16.23
CA GLY A 68 -19.18 7.38 16.22
C GLY A 68 -18.66 6.10 16.89
N ALA A 69 -19.18 5.76 18.07
CA ALA A 69 -18.81 4.54 18.79
C ALA A 69 -19.19 3.27 18.02
N ILE A 70 -20.42 3.20 17.49
CA ILE A 70 -20.90 2.05 16.70
C ILE A 70 -20.03 1.85 15.46
N SER A 71 -19.71 2.93 14.74
CA SER A 71 -18.87 2.84 13.53
C SER A 71 -17.43 2.40 13.81
N GLY A 72 -16.86 2.76 14.97
CA GLY A 72 -15.57 2.22 15.41
C GLY A 72 -15.57 0.72 15.68
N PHE A 73 -16.72 0.16 16.07
CA PHE A 73 -16.85 -1.27 16.39
C PHE A 73 -16.81 -2.17 15.12
N PHE A 74 -17.24 -1.65 13.98
CA PHE A 74 -17.26 -2.39 12.71
C PHE A 74 -16.01 -2.20 11.85
N ASN A 75 -14.94 -1.63 12.41
CA ASN A 75 -13.87 -1.05 11.61
C ASN A 75 -12.89 -2.09 11.03
N VAL A 76 -12.90 -2.22 9.70
CA VAL A 76 -12.01 -3.08 8.90
C VAL A 76 -10.75 -2.31 8.43
N LEU A 77 -10.71 -0.97 8.60
CA LEU A 77 -9.66 -0.10 8.05
C LEU A 77 -8.43 0.11 8.95
N GLY A 78 -8.28 -0.64 10.04
CA GLY A 78 -7.18 -0.43 11.00
C GLY A 78 -7.26 0.88 11.80
N PHE A 79 -8.31 1.69 11.58
CA PHE A 79 -8.56 2.96 12.27
C PHE A 79 -9.12 2.81 13.70
N GLY A 80 -9.49 1.60 14.13
CA GLY A 80 -9.92 1.27 15.49
C GLY A 80 -10.68 2.37 16.24
N ILE A 81 -10.15 2.76 17.40
CA ILE A 81 -10.69 3.78 18.33
C ILE A 81 -10.55 5.22 17.79
N LEU A 82 -9.65 5.47 16.83
CA LEU A 82 -9.36 6.81 16.30
C LEU A 82 -10.54 7.39 15.50
N PHE A 83 -11.24 6.56 14.71
CA PHE A 83 -12.37 7.04 13.92
C PHE A 83 -13.53 7.60 14.79
N PRO A 84 -14.01 6.88 15.83
CA PRO A 84 -14.96 7.44 16.79
C PRO A 84 -14.53 8.79 17.38
N LEU A 85 -13.24 8.92 17.72
CA LEU A 85 -12.68 10.11 18.36
C LEU A 85 -12.69 11.29 17.38
N ILE A 86 -12.22 11.09 16.15
CA ILE A 86 -12.23 12.08 15.07
C ILE A 86 -13.68 12.51 14.78
N PHE A 87 -14.59 11.55 14.60
CA PHE A 87 -16.01 11.82 14.33
C PHE A 87 -16.66 12.67 15.44
N SER A 88 -16.36 12.32 16.68
CA SER A 88 -16.91 12.99 17.86
C SER A 88 -16.37 14.42 17.98
N ILE A 89 -15.06 14.61 17.86
CA ILE A 89 -14.43 15.95 17.94
C ILE A 89 -14.93 16.85 16.80
N SER A 90 -14.92 16.36 15.56
CA SER A 90 -15.45 17.10 14.40
C SER A 90 -16.93 17.46 14.58
N SER A 91 -17.74 16.55 15.12
CA SER A 91 -19.15 16.82 15.41
C SER A 91 -19.33 17.91 16.47
N LEU A 92 -18.56 17.85 17.56
CA LEU A 92 -18.57 18.87 18.61
C LEU A 92 -18.17 20.24 18.07
N CYS A 93 -17.12 20.31 17.25
CA CYS A 93 -16.72 21.52 16.55
C CYS A 93 -17.87 22.11 15.71
N GLY A 94 -18.59 21.27 14.95
CA GLY A 94 -19.77 21.70 14.18
C GLY A 94 -20.89 22.25 15.08
N VAL A 95 -21.24 21.52 16.15
CA VAL A 95 -22.30 21.92 17.09
C VAL A 95 -21.96 23.23 17.82
N PHE A 96 -20.76 23.33 18.40
CA PHE A 96 -20.35 24.54 19.14
C PHE A 96 -20.09 25.72 18.22
N GLY A 97 -19.64 25.47 16.98
CA GLY A 97 -19.56 26.49 15.93
C GLY A 97 -20.95 27.08 15.65
N ALA A 98 -21.95 26.24 15.39
CA ALA A 98 -23.34 26.69 15.18
C ALA A 98 -23.93 27.42 16.40
N MET A 99 -23.65 26.96 17.61
CA MET A 99 -24.07 27.64 18.84
C MET A 99 -23.47 29.05 18.94
N SER A 100 -22.19 29.18 18.63
CA SER A 100 -21.48 30.46 18.67
C SER A 100 -22.03 31.41 17.61
N LEU A 101 -22.25 30.91 16.38
CA LEU A 101 -22.85 31.69 15.30
C LEU A 101 -24.27 32.14 15.64
N LYS A 102 -25.10 31.30 16.27
CA LYS A 102 -26.43 31.71 16.75
C LYS A 102 -26.37 32.85 17.78
N LYS A 103 -25.37 32.84 18.67
CA LYS A 103 -25.19 33.95 19.62
C LYS A 103 -24.84 35.26 18.92
N VAL A 104 -24.17 35.24 17.76
CA VAL A 104 -23.89 36.46 16.97
C VAL A 104 -25.18 37.19 16.58
N TYR A 105 -26.22 36.46 16.19
CA TYR A 105 -27.49 37.06 15.78
C TYR A 105 -28.27 37.67 16.95
N ASN A 106 -28.12 37.13 18.16
CA ASN A 106 -28.91 37.53 19.33
C ASN A 106 -28.17 38.50 20.27
N GLU A 107 -26.86 38.66 20.14
CA GLU A 107 -26.04 39.46 21.05
C GLU A 107 -26.04 40.94 20.64
N PRO A 108 -26.54 41.90 21.42
CA PRO A 108 -26.54 43.32 21.02
C PRO A 108 -25.14 43.96 21.02
N ILE A 109 -24.20 43.46 21.84
CA ILE A 109 -22.90 44.10 22.06
C ILE A 109 -21.92 43.74 20.93
N LYS A 110 -21.49 44.75 20.15
CA LYS A 110 -20.57 44.59 18.99
C LYS A 110 -19.29 43.80 19.32
N LYS A 111 -18.65 44.06 20.46
CA LYS A 111 -17.44 43.33 20.89
C LYS A 111 -17.70 41.83 21.12
N LYS A 112 -18.82 41.49 21.79
CA LYS A 112 -19.21 40.10 22.03
C LYS A 112 -19.65 39.39 20.74
N LYS A 113 -20.33 40.09 19.84
CA LYS A 113 -20.64 39.57 18.48
C LYS A 113 -19.36 39.13 17.76
N ILE A 114 -18.34 39.99 17.73
CA ILE A 114 -17.06 39.69 17.09
C ILE A 114 -16.40 38.47 17.74
N LEU A 115 -16.39 38.40 19.08
CA LEU A 115 -15.86 37.24 19.80
C LEU A 115 -16.55 35.92 19.41
N TYR A 116 -17.89 35.90 19.38
CA TYR A 116 -18.64 34.69 19.01
C TYR A 116 -18.45 34.31 17.54
N LEU A 117 -18.30 35.30 16.65
CA LEU A 117 -17.99 35.05 15.25
C LEU A 117 -16.61 34.41 15.09
N ILE A 118 -15.58 34.97 15.75
CA ILE A 118 -14.22 34.42 15.76
C ILE A 118 -14.23 33.00 16.32
N LEU A 119 -14.92 32.77 17.44
CA LEU A 119 -15.04 31.44 18.04
C LEU A 119 -15.69 30.43 17.08
N SER A 120 -16.76 30.83 16.38
CA SER A 120 -17.39 29.99 15.36
C SER A 120 -16.41 29.63 14.24
N ILE A 121 -15.63 30.60 13.74
CA ILE A 121 -14.65 30.38 12.67
C ILE A 121 -13.55 29.42 13.14
N ILE A 122 -13.01 29.63 14.34
CA ILE A 122 -11.95 28.77 14.91
C ILE A 122 -12.44 27.33 15.06
N LEU A 123 -13.64 27.14 15.62
CA LEU A 123 -14.20 25.80 15.82
C LEU A 123 -14.45 25.08 14.50
N LEU A 124 -15.01 25.76 13.50
CA LEU A 124 -15.24 25.18 12.18
C LEU A 124 -13.92 24.84 11.49
N ARG A 125 -12.94 25.74 11.53
CA ARG A 125 -11.61 25.50 10.96
C ARG A 125 -10.93 24.32 11.63
N ALA A 126 -10.94 24.23 12.96
CA ALA A 126 -10.37 23.11 13.70
C ALA A 126 -11.04 21.79 13.32
N GLY A 127 -12.37 21.75 13.28
CA GLY A 127 -13.11 20.54 12.90
C GLY A 127 -12.82 20.08 11.46
N ILE A 128 -12.73 21.03 10.52
CA ILE A 128 -12.38 20.77 9.11
C ILE A 128 -10.94 20.27 9.00
N SER A 129 -9.98 20.92 9.67
CA SER A 129 -8.57 20.51 9.66
C SER A 129 -8.40 19.07 10.17
N ILE A 130 -9.03 18.73 11.30
CA ILE A 130 -9.00 17.37 11.85
C ILE A 130 -9.58 16.35 10.85
N ASN A 131 -10.69 16.69 10.18
CA ASN A 131 -11.29 15.82 9.18
C ASN A 131 -10.38 15.65 7.95
N VAL A 132 -9.77 16.73 7.45
CA VAL A 132 -8.84 16.69 6.32
C VAL A 132 -7.60 15.87 6.64
N GLU A 133 -7.04 16.01 7.83
CA GLU A 133 -5.86 15.25 8.26
C GLU A 133 -6.16 13.75 8.34
N ALA A 134 -7.37 13.39 8.77
CA ALA A 134 -7.82 12.00 8.88
C ALA A 134 -8.24 11.37 7.54
N THR A 135 -8.78 12.15 6.61
CA THR A 135 -9.49 11.62 5.43
C THR A 135 -8.94 12.10 4.09
N GLY A 136 -8.00 13.04 4.11
CA GLY A 136 -7.45 13.71 2.94
C GLY A 136 -8.33 14.87 2.45
N THR A 137 -8.04 15.34 1.24
CA THR A 137 -8.75 16.43 0.55
C THR A 137 -9.32 15.94 -0.77
N PRO A 138 -10.46 16.47 -1.24
CA PRO A 138 -11.03 16.07 -2.53
C PRO A 138 -10.03 16.24 -3.69
N TRP A 139 -9.26 17.32 -3.65
CA TRP A 139 -8.24 17.61 -4.65
C TRP A 139 -7.13 16.54 -4.66
N GLY A 140 -6.64 16.14 -3.48
CA GLY A 140 -5.63 15.09 -3.37
C GLY A 140 -6.08 13.75 -3.94
N TYR A 141 -7.35 13.35 -3.70
CA TYR A 141 -7.88 12.13 -4.34
C TYR A 141 -7.93 12.24 -5.86
N MET A 142 -8.34 13.39 -6.39
CA MET A 142 -8.43 13.60 -7.85
C MET A 142 -7.05 13.62 -8.50
N GLU A 143 -6.11 14.38 -7.92
CA GLU A 143 -4.72 14.48 -8.40
C GLU A 143 -4.04 13.12 -8.36
N ALA A 144 -4.14 12.39 -7.24
CA ALA A 144 -3.58 11.05 -7.12
C ALA A 144 -4.20 10.08 -8.13
N LYS A 145 -5.53 10.08 -8.27
CA LYS A 145 -6.23 9.24 -9.23
C LYS A 145 -5.73 9.48 -10.65
N GLU A 146 -5.67 10.74 -11.08
CA GLU A 146 -5.23 11.12 -12.42
C GLU A 146 -3.76 10.76 -12.66
N LYS A 147 -2.86 11.13 -11.74
CA LYS A 147 -1.42 10.88 -11.85
C LYS A 147 -1.10 9.40 -11.85
N ILE A 148 -1.66 8.64 -10.93
CA ILE A 148 -1.42 7.20 -10.83
C ILE A 148 -2.05 6.45 -12.01
N ASN A 149 -3.26 6.82 -12.47
CA ASN A 149 -3.85 6.19 -13.66
C ASN A 149 -3.04 6.50 -14.92
N SER A 150 -2.56 7.73 -15.08
CA SER A 150 -1.71 8.13 -16.22
C SER A 150 -0.37 7.41 -16.18
N TYR A 151 0.21 7.26 -14.98
CA TYR A 151 1.37 6.44 -14.72
C TYR A 151 1.08 5.01 -15.20
N VAL A 152 0.06 4.33 -14.65
CA VAL A 152 -0.30 2.96 -15.02
C VAL A 152 -0.49 2.79 -16.52
N LYS A 153 -1.31 3.62 -17.15
CA LYS A 153 -1.57 3.56 -18.60
C LYS A 153 -0.31 3.71 -19.45
N LYS A 154 0.67 4.50 -19.01
CA LYS A 154 1.90 4.72 -19.76
C LYS A 154 2.82 3.48 -19.73
N ASN A 155 2.66 2.57 -18.77
CA ASN A 155 3.71 1.60 -18.44
C ASN A 155 3.20 0.18 -18.22
N TYR A 156 1.89 0.01 -18.21
CA TYR A 156 1.24 -1.27 -18.20
C TYR A 156 0.27 -1.28 -19.37
N GLU A 157 0.31 -2.35 -20.14
CA GLU A 157 -0.69 -2.70 -21.13
C GLU A 157 -2.10 -2.64 -20.54
N ASP A 158 -3.03 -2.27 -21.39
CA ASP A 158 -4.44 -2.20 -21.01
C ASP A 158 -4.92 -3.58 -20.55
N GLY A 159 -5.48 -3.62 -19.33
CA GLY A 159 -6.05 -4.83 -18.74
C GLY A 159 -5.19 -5.51 -17.68
N THR A 160 -3.90 -5.17 -17.53
CA THR A 160 -3.06 -5.75 -16.46
C THR A 160 -3.56 -5.33 -15.08
N LEU A 161 -3.78 -4.03 -14.89
CA LEU A 161 -4.21 -3.47 -13.63
C LEU A 161 -5.61 -2.86 -13.79
N LYS A 162 -6.58 -3.44 -13.08
CA LYS A 162 -7.96 -2.94 -13.07
C LYS A 162 -8.19 -2.04 -11.88
N TYR A 163 -8.34 -0.74 -12.14
CA TYR A 163 -8.62 0.25 -11.09
C TYR A 163 -9.88 -0.11 -10.30
N LYS A 164 -9.79 -0.09 -8.96
CA LYS A 164 -10.92 -0.31 -8.05
C LYS A 164 -11.34 0.99 -7.36
N LYS A 165 -10.41 1.64 -6.67
CA LYS A 165 -10.69 2.83 -5.85
C LYS A 165 -9.42 3.65 -5.61
N THR A 166 -9.62 4.88 -5.17
CA THR A 166 -8.58 5.73 -4.59
C THR A 166 -8.89 5.90 -3.12
N SER A 167 -7.87 5.78 -2.30
CA SER A 167 -7.93 5.86 -0.84
C SER A 167 -6.84 6.82 -0.33
N TYR A 168 -6.92 7.16 0.95
CA TYR A 168 -5.91 7.95 1.64
C TYR A 168 -5.43 7.21 2.89
N ASN A 169 -4.12 7.17 3.09
CA ASN A 169 -3.51 6.65 4.30
C ASN A 169 -3.05 7.82 5.16
N TRP A 170 -3.77 8.06 6.24
CA TRP A 170 -3.50 9.14 7.19
C TRP A 170 -2.16 9.00 7.92
N TYR A 171 -1.66 7.77 8.13
CA TYR A 171 -0.41 7.53 8.85
C TYR A 171 0.80 7.93 8.02
N MET A 172 0.80 7.57 6.73
CA MET A 172 1.86 7.95 5.79
C MET A 172 1.58 9.29 5.09
N ASP A 173 0.39 9.85 5.30
CA ASP A 173 -0.14 11.04 4.64
C ASP A 173 0.08 11.01 3.12
N ASN A 174 -0.38 9.93 2.50
CA ASN A 174 -0.31 9.70 1.07
C ASN A 174 -1.66 9.21 0.52
N TYR A 175 -1.88 9.45 -0.76
CA TYR A 175 -3.03 8.92 -1.48
C TYR A 175 -2.59 7.72 -2.29
N TYR A 176 -3.45 6.74 -2.48
CA TYR A 176 -3.10 5.56 -3.26
C TYR A 176 -4.28 5.05 -4.05
N ASN A 177 -3.99 4.51 -5.23
CA ASN A 177 -4.97 3.77 -6.02
C ASN A 177 -4.82 2.29 -5.72
N VAL A 178 -5.96 1.62 -5.49
CA VAL A 178 -6.03 0.17 -5.40
C VAL A 178 -6.37 -0.38 -6.77
N TYR A 179 -5.56 -1.32 -7.22
CA TYR A 179 -5.74 -2.07 -8.46
C TYR A 179 -5.94 -3.54 -8.16
N GLU A 180 -6.81 -4.16 -8.93
CA GLU A 180 -6.95 -5.60 -9.00
C GLU A 180 -6.11 -6.12 -10.15
N TYR A 181 -5.38 -7.20 -9.89
CA TYR A 181 -4.64 -7.94 -10.90
C TYR A 181 -4.88 -9.44 -10.66
N PHE A 182 -4.77 -10.24 -11.70
CA PHE A 182 -4.78 -11.69 -11.52
C PHE A 182 -3.34 -12.16 -11.35
N VAL A 183 -3.11 -13.26 -10.63
CA VAL A 183 -1.83 -13.99 -10.63
C VAL A 183 -2.10 -15.41 -10.18
N ARG A 184 -1.52 -16.40 -10.88
CA ARG A 184 -1.64 -17.84 -10.54
C ARG A 184 -3.10 -18.30 -10.38
N GLY A 185 -3.99 -17.85 -11.26
CA GLY A 185 -5.41 -18.21 -11.24
C GLY A 185 -6.26 -17.57 -10.13
N SER A 186 -5.69 -16.65 -9.36
CA SER A 186 -6.39 -15.93 -8.29
C SER A 186 -6.38 -14.42 -8.53
N SER A 187 -7.42 -13.73 -8.10
CA SER A 187 -7.46 -12.27 -8.09
C SER A 187 -6.74 -11.75 -6.85
N GLN A 188 -5.85 -10.79 -7.02
CA GLN A 188 -5.08 -10.11 -5.97
C GLN A 188 -5.31 -8.60 -6.04
N GLU A 189 -5.06 -7.89 -4.95
CA GLU A 189 -5.10 -6.43 -4.89
C GLU A 189 -3.72 -5.88 -4.56
N VAL A 190 -3.38 -4.76 -5.19
CA VAL A 190 -2.14 -4.02 -4.95
C VAL A 190 -2.42 -2.52 -4.93
N HIS A 191 -1.57 -1.76 -4.24
CA HIS A 191 -1.69 -0.31 -4.18
C HIS A 191 -0.54 0.37 -4.94
N ILE A 192 -0.84 1.49 -5.58
CA ILE A 192 0.19 2.39 -6.12
C ILE A 192 0.00 3.72 -5.42
N ASP A 193 1.01 4.14 -4.69
CA ASP A 193 0.96 5.35 -3.87
C ASP A 193 1.39 6.59 -4.64
N TYR A 194 0.84 7.71 -4.23
CA TYR A 194 1.23 9.05 -4.61
C TYR A 194 1.55 9.85 -3.35
N SER A 195 2.84 10.08 -3.13
CA SER A 195 3.35 10.76 -1.94
C SER A 195 3.12 12.26 -2.00
N LYS A 196 3.21 12.95 -0.85
CA LYS A 196 3.24 14.42 -0.80
C LYS A 196 4.33 15.06 -1.65
N ARG A 197 5.45 14.35 -1.85
CA ARG A 197 6.57 14.82 -2.69
C ARG A 197 6.27 14.67 -4.18
N LYS A 198 5.04 14.25 -4.52
CA LYS A 198 4.58 14.00 -5.88
C LYS A 198 5.30 12.83 -6.57
N GLU A 199 5.82 11.92 -5.75
CA GLU A 199 6.48 10.70 -6.20
C GLU A 199 5.47 9.56 -6.24
N ILE A 200 5.67 8.64 -7.19
CA ILE A 200 4.85 7.44 -7.32
C ILE A 200 5.65 6.25 -6.81
N TYR A 201 5.07 5.53 -5.86
CA TYR A 201 5.61 4.26 -5.39
C TYR A 201 4.72 3.13 -5.89
N ASP A 202 5.35 2.15 -6.52
CA ASP A 202 4.67 1.13 -7.30
C ASP A 202 4.84 -0.24 -6.63
N GLN A 203 3.91 -0.56 -5.73
CA GLN A 203 3.94 -1.84 -5.02
C GLN A 203 3.74 -3.02 -5.98
N PHE A 204 2.98 -2.83 -7.07
CA PHE A 204 2.81 -3.89 -8.08
C PHE A 204 4.17 -4.24 -8.66
N LYS A 205 4.90 -3.24 -9.14
CA LYS A 205 6.26 -3.45 -9.65
C LYS A 205 7.13 -4.20 -8.64
N PHE A 206 7.14 -3.77 -7.38
CA PHE A 206 7.92 -4.42 -6.34
C PHE A 206 7.52 -5.89 -6.10
N GLU A 207 6.22 -6.16 -5.89
CA GLU A 207 5.72 -7.53 -5.70
C GLU A 207 6.06 -8.43 -6.88
N MET A 208 5.98 -7.86 -8.07
CA MET A 208 6.25 -8.56 -9.31
C MET A 208 7.77 -8.88 -9.46
N GLU A 209 8.65 -7.95 -9.13
CA GLU A 209 10.11 -8.18 -9.08
C GLU A 209 10.49 -9.26 -8.05
N GLN A 210 9.83 -9.26 -6.87
CA GLN A 210 10.05 -10.28 -5.83
C GLN A 210 9.59 -11.66 -6.28
N LEU A 211 8.42 -11.76 -6.93
CA LEU A 211 7.89 -13.03 -7.40
C LEU A 211 8.78 -13.63 -8.49
N TYR A 212 9.23 -12.79 -9.43
CA TYR A 212 10.16 -13.17 -10.48
C TYR A 212 11.47 -13.71 -9.89
N THR A 213 12.05 -12.97 -8.95
CA THR A 213 13.27 -13.35 -8.25
C THR A 213 13.12 -14.71 -7.56
N TYR A 214 12.02 -14.90 -6.84
CA TYR A 214 11.73 -16.15 -6.13
C TYR A 214 11.57 -17.34 -7.10
N GLU A 215 10.88 -17.16 -8.23
CA GLU A 215 10.72 -18.23 -9.22
C GLU A 215 12.05 -18.63 -9.87
N ARG A 216 12.94 -17.67 -10.16
CA ARG A 216 14.29 -17.95 -10.67
C ARG A 216 15.17 -18.62 -9.62
N GLU A 217 15.08 -18.20 -8.36
CA GLU A 217 15.76 -18.87 -7.25
C GLU A 217 15.34 -20.34 -7.16
N ILE A 218 14.03 -20.65 -7.16
CA ILE A 218 13.55 -22.04 -7.09
C ILE A 218 14.03 -22.87 -8.28
N GLU A 219 13.96 -22.33 -9.50
CA GLU A 219 14.40 -23.02 -10.71
C GLU A 219 15.89 -23.38 -10.61
N LEU A 220 16.74 -22.40 -10.24
CA LEU A 220 18.16 -22.61 -10.06
C LEU A 220 18.44 -23.62 -8.94
N GLN A 221 17.75 -23.51 -7.80
CA GLN A 221 17.86 -24.50 -6.71
C GLN A 221 17.50 -25.91 -7.19
N GLY A 222 16.42 -26.07 -7.96
CA GLY A 222 15.99 -27.35 -8.51
C GLY A 222 17.06 -27.99 -9.40
N ILE A 223 17.67 -27.19 -10.28
CA ILE A 223 18.74 -27.65 -11.19
C ILE A 223 20.01 -28.01 -10.41
N LEU A 224 20.42 -27.16 -9.45
CA LEU A 224 21.66 -27.37 -8.71
C LEU A 224 21.55 -28.45 -7.63
N ASN A 225 20.38 -28.67 -7.03
CA ASN A 225 20.17 -29.78 -6.10
C ASN A 225 20.39 -31.15 -6.77
N GLY A 226 20.25 -31.24 -8.10
CA GLY A 226 20.59 -32.45 -8.86
C GLY A 226 22.09 -32.73 -8.99
N LEU A 227 22.94 -31.73 -8.75
CA LEU A 227 24.40 -31.85 -8.81
C LEU A 227 25.04 -32.23 -7.48
N MET A 228 24.34 -31.95 -6.39
CA MET A 228 24.87 -32.05 -5.05
C MET A 228 24.51 -33.40 -4.43
N ASP A 229 25.38 -33.91 -3.54
CA ASP A 229 24.98 -35.00 -2.65
C ASP A 229 23.70 -34.61 -1.90
N LYS A 230 22.86 -35.60 -1.55
CA LYS A 230 21.52 -35.47 -0.93
C LYS A 230 21.44 -34.55 0.30
N ASN A 231 22.57 -34.09 0.83
CA ASN A 231 22.72 -33.34 2.06
C ASN A 231 23.05 -31.86 1.89
N LEU A 232 23.07 -31.34 0.66
CA LEU A 232 23.42 -29.95 0.40
C LEU A 232 22.25 -29.19 -0.22
N ARG A 233 22.11 -27.92 0.18
CA ARG A 233 21.07 -27.01 -0.30
C ARG A 233 21.69 -25.74 -0.85
N VAL A 234 21.15 -25.28 -1.97
CA VAL A 234 21.48 -23.96 -2.53
C VAL A 234 20.47 -22.93 -2.02
N SER A 235 20.96 -21.77 -1.57
CA SER A 235 20.15 -20.55 -1.51
C SER A 235 20.67 -19.61 -2.58
N ALA A 236 19.78 -19.07 -3.41
CA ALA A 236 20.14 -18.20 -4.52
C ALA A 236 19.51 -16.82 -4.32
N GLY A 237 20.28 -15.84 -3.83
CA GLY A 237 19.83 -14.46 -3.82
C GLY A 237 19.96 -13.85 -5.21
N ILE A 238 19.00 -13.05 -5.67
CA ILE A 238 19.18 -12.23 -6.88
C ILE A 238 19.52 -10.80 -6.47
N GLU A 239 20.67 -10.31 -6.96
CA GLU A 239 20.99 -8.90 -6.99
C GLU A 239 20.83 -8.40 -8.43
N THR A 240 19.86 -7.52 -8.65
CA THR A 240 19.69 -6.82 -9.94
C THR A 240 20.42 -5.48 -9.88
N GLU A 241 21.40 -5.25 -10.76
CA GLU A 241 22.13 -3.97 -10.83
C GLU A 241 21.22 -2.80 -11.29
N ASP A 242 20.13 -3.10 -11.99
CA ASP A 242 19.16 -2.12 -12.46
C ASP A 242 17.72 -2.57 -12.14
N TYR A 243 16.89 -1.63 -11.69
CA TYR A 243 15.45 -1.81 -11.53
C TYR A 243 14.86 -2.41 -12.81
N ILE A 244 14.18 -3.56 -12.72
CA ILE A 244 13.47 -4.17 -13.85
C ILE A 244 12.50 -3.10 -14.38
N THR A 245 12.63 -2.70 -15.63
CA THR A 245 11.89 -1.55 -16.15
C THR A 245 10.41 -1.89 -16.34
N ARG A 246 9.63 -0.84 -16.52
CA ARG A 246 8.18 -0.85 -16.34
C ARG A 246 7.41 -1.64 -17.40
N ASP A 247 7.93 -1.66 -18.63
CA ASP A 247 7.40 -2.47 -19.73
C ASP A 247 7.83 -3.94 -19.63
N GLU A 248 8.78 -4.27 -18.74
CA GLU A 248 9.38 -5.61 -18.62
C GLU A 248 8.56 -6.52 -17.68
N LEU A 249 7.84 -5.97 -16.68
CA LEU A 249 7.06 -6.76 -15.70
C LEU A 249 5.68 -7.20 -16.22
N ASN A 250 5.11 -6.42 -17.13
CA ASN A 250 3.77 -6.64 -17.67
C ASN A 250 3.65 -7.88 -18.57
N ASP A 251 4.80 -8.32 -19.01
CA ASP A 251 5.07 -9.31 -20.04
C ASP A 251 5.60 -10.64 -19.38
N HIS A 252 5.82 -10.64 -18.07
CA HIS A 252 6.69 -11.63 -17.42
C HIS A 252 6.00 -12.80 -16.71
N TYR A 253 4.69 -12.74 -16.52
CA TYR A 253 3.97 -13.78 -15.79
C TYR A 253 3.57 -14.95 -16.67
N TYR A 254 4.40 -15.98 -16.62
CA TYR A 254 4.19 -17.34 -17.14
C TYR A 254 2.76 -17.88 -16.92
N ASN A 255 2.05 -17.42 -15.88
CA ASN A 255 0.71 -17.85 -15.48
C ASN A 255 -0.41 -16.81 -15.66
N LEU A 256 -0.17 -15.69 -16.37
CA LEU A 256 -1.15 -14.60 -16.48
C LEU A 256 -1.72 -14.34 -17.86
N THR A 257 -1.01 -14.72 -18.90
CA THR A 257 -1.47 -14.51 -20.26
C THR A 257 -1.87 -15.85 -20.87
N TYR A 258 -3.16 -16.03 -21.13
CA TYR A 258 -3.72 -17.18 -21.86
C TYR A 258 -3.46 -17.12 -23.38
N ASP A 259 -2.69 -16.12 -23.84
CA ASP A 259 -2.39 -15.86 -25.25
C ASP A 259 -0.96 -16.33 -25.61
N MET A 260 -0.90 -17.41 -26.40
CA MET A 260 0.33 -18.06 -26.85
C MET A 260 1.16 -17.21 -27.83
N GLU A 261 0.56 -16.22 -28.49
CA GLU A 261 1.26 -15.33 -29.42
C GLU A 261 2.01 -14.22 -28.66
N LYS A 262 1.38 -13.67 -27.62
CA LYS A 262 2.06 -12.81 -26.64
C LYS A 262 3.17 -13.56 -25.90
N PHE A 263 2.94 -14.82 -25.55
CA PHE A 263 3.93 -15.69 -24.90
C PHE A 263 5.24 -15.81 -25.70
N ASN A 264 5.18 -15.95 -27.02
CA ASN A 264 6.39 -16.08 -27.84
C ASN A 264 7.16 -14.76 -27.93
N LYS A 265 6.48 -13.62 -28.08
CA LYS A 265 7.11 -12.28 -28.11
C LYS A 265 7.80 -11.92 -26.79
N THR A 266 7.32 -12.46 -25.67
CA THR A 266 7.92 -12.25 -24.36
C THR A 266 9.17 -13.07 -24.10
N LYS A 267 9.43 -14.14 -24.87
CA LYS A 267 10.62 -14.98 -24.70
C LYS A 267 11.93 -14.23 -24.99
N GLU A 268 11.96 -13.43 -26.05
CA GLU A 268 13.16 -12.66 -26.43
C GLU A 268 13.48 -11.54 -25.42
N LYS A 269 12.47 -10.90 -24.83
CA LYS A 269 12.66 -9.90 -23.77
C LYS A 269 13.13 -10.56 -22.46
N ARG A 270 12.64 -11.76 -22.16
CA ARG A 270 13.06 -12.60 -21.01
C ARG A 270 14.56 -12.92 -21.04
N GLU A 271 15.09 -13.28 -22.21
CA GLU A 271 16.52 -13.57 -22.37
C GLU A 271 17.39 -12.35 -22.05
N LYS A 272 16.93 -11.14 -22.41
CA LYS A 272 17.62 -9.88 -22.07
C LYS A 272 17.61 -9.58 -20.57
N LEU A 273 16.54 -9.95 -19.85
CA LEU A 273 16.37 -9.69 -18.42
C LEU A 273 17.15 -10.67 -17.55
N ASN A 274 17.19 -11.93 -17.95
CA ASN A 274 18.05 -12.91 -17.30
C ASN A 274 19.54 -12.50 -17.34
N ASN A 275 19.98 -11.78 -18.39
CA ASN A 275 21.33 -11.22 -18.46
C ASN A 275 21.58 -10.05 -17.47
N LYS A 276 20.59 -9.63 -16.67
CA LYS A 276 20.73 -8.63 -15.60
C LYS A 276 20.73 -9.24 -14.19
N ILE A 277 20.55 -10.56 -14.08
CA ILE A 277 20.43 -11.27 -12.80
C ILE A 277 21.81 -11.67 -12.29
N THR A 278 22.18 -11.20 -11.10
CA THR A 278 23.31 -11.76 -10.36
C THR A 278 22.80 -12.80 -9.36
N TYR A 279 23.20 -14.06 -9.51
CA TYR A 279 22.86 -15.12 -8.55
C TYR A 279 23.92 -15.22 -7.45
N ILE A 280 23.49 -15.23 -6.20
CA ILE A 280 24.34 -15.50 -5.04
C ILE A 280 24.01 -16.88 -4.49
N ILE A 281 24.83 -17.87 -4.81
CA ILE A 281 24.67 -19.26 -4.39
C ILE A 281 25.39 -19.46 -3.05
N ARG A 282 24.65 -19.76 -1.99
CA ARG A 282 25.22 -20.26 -0.72
C ARG A 282 25.02 -21.76 -0.62
N ILE A 283 26.09 -22.45 -0.26
CA ILE A 283 26.08 -23.91 -0.05
C ILE A 283 25.85 -24.18 1.42
N LYS A 284 24.77 -24.90 1.71
CA LYS A 284 24.34 -25.22 3.08
C LYS A 284 24.23 -26.72 3.30
N ASP A 285 24.41 -27.15 4.53
CA ASP A 285 24.09 -28.51 4.96
C ASP A 285 22.57 -28.74 5.12
N ASN A 286 22.18 -29.95 5.52
CA ASN A 286 20.78 -30.31 5.78
C ASN A 286 20.10 -29.53 6.91
N GLU A 287 20.89 -28.95 7.82
CA GLU A 287 20.42 -28.10 8.91
C GLU A 287 20.38 -26.61 8.51
N MET A 288 20.61 -26.31 7.23
CA MET A 288 20.65 -24.96 6.66
C MET A 288 21.80 -24.09 7.18
N LYS A 289 22.85 -24.71 7.74
CA LYS A 289 24.10 -24.04 8.13
C LYS A 289 25.02 -23.93 6.93
N ASP A 290 25.74 -22.81 6.82
CA ASP A 290 26.69 -22.60 5.73
C ASP A 290 27.82 -23.65 5.84
N LEU A 291 28.04 -24.37 4.75
CA LEU A 291 29.06 -25.41 4.70
C LEU A 291 30.45 -24.76 4.71
N ILE A 292 31.38 -25.36 5.44
CA ILE A 292 32.79 -24.98 5.42
C ILE A 292 33.46 -25.76 4.30
N LEU A 293 33.99 -25.04 3.31
CA LEU A 293 34.71 -25.62 2.17
C LEU A 293 36.11 -25.01 2.09
N SER A 294 37.08 -25.84 1.71
CA SER A 294 38.40 -25.35 1.29
C SER A 294 38.30 -24.56 -0.02
N LYS A 295 39.36 -23.82 -0.35
CA LYS A 295 39.45 -23.07 -1.62
C LYS A 295 39.26 -23.98 -2.82
N GLU A 296 39.93 -25.13 -2.84
CA GLU A 296 39.92 -26.10 -3.93
C GLU A 296 38.50 -26.68 -4.12
N GLU A 297 37.85 -27.08 -3.03
CA GLU A 297 36.48 -27.60 -3.06
C GLU A 297 35.48 -26.55 -3.54
N LEU A 298 35.64 -25.28 -3.12
CA LEU A 298 34.78 -24.19 -3.57
C LEU A 298 34.98 -23.89 -5.06
N THR A 299 36.21 -23.87 -5.56
CA THR A 299 36.48 -23.63 -6.99
C THR A 299 36.00 -24.78 -7.87
N ASP A 300 36.21 -26.03 -7.46
CA ASP A 300 35.72 -27.21 -8.19
C ASP A 300 34.19 -27.21 -8.26
N LEU A 301 33.53 -26.84 -7.15
CA LEU A 301 32.09 -26.73 -7.11
C LEU A 301 31.57 -25.57 -7.97
N ALA A 302 32.25 -24.41 -7.97
CA ALA A 302 31.91 -23.30 -8.86
C ALA A 302 32.02 -23.69 -10.34
N ILE A 303 33.03 -24.48 -10.73
CA ILE A 303 33.17 -25.03 -12.10
C ILE A 303 32.00 -25.97 -12.43
N LYS A 304 31.65 -26.90 -11.52
CA LYS A 304 30.49 -27.81 -11.70
C LYS A 304 29.17 -27.04 -11.85
N ILE A 305 28.97 -26.01 -11.03
CA ILE A 305 27.80 -25.11 -11.10
C ILE A 305 27.79 -24.40 -12.46
N ARG A 306 28.89 -23.78 -12.90
CA ARG A 306 29.00 -23.11 -14.21
C ARG A 306 28.62 -24.05 -15.35
N ASN A 307 29.18 -25.26 -15.37
CA ASN A 307 28.92 -26.23 -16.43
C ASN A 307 27.46 -26.65 -16.46
N THR A 308 26.83 -26.82 -15.30
CA THR A 308 25.42 -27.23 -15.22
C THR A 308 24.47 -26.12 -15.64
N ILE A 309 24.74 -24.90 -15.20
CA ILE A 309 24.02 -23.70 -15.63
C ILE A 309 24.14 -23.55 -17.17
N GLY A 310 25.33 -23.81 -17.73
CA GLY A 310 25.56 -23.83 -19.18
C GLY A 310 24.78 -24.91 -19.92
N VAL A 311 24.73 -26.14 -19.40
CA VAL A 311 23.94 -27.25 -20.00
C VAL A 311 22.45 -26.95 -20.01
N HIS A 312 21.94 -26.26 -18.99
CA HIS A 312 20.52 -25.89 -18.91
C HIS A 312 20.21 -24.53 -19.56
N GLU A 313 21.18 -23.93 -20.25
CA GLU A 313 21.07 -22.64 -20.94
C GLU A 313 20.50 -21.51 -20.06
N ILE A 314 20.81 -21.53 -18.76
CA ILE A 314 20.33 -20.50 -17.84
C ILE A 314 21.10 -19.21 -18.13
N ASN A 315 20.36 -18.13 -18.37
CA ASN A 315 20.92 -16.80 -18.59
C ASN A 315 21.15 -16.08 -17.25
N PHE A 316 22.30 -15.40 -17.12
CA PHE A 316 22.71 -14.66 -15.92
C PHE A 316 23.70 -13.54 -16.29
N LEU A 317 23.78 -12.51 -15.44
CA LEU A 317 24.83 -11.49 -15.46
C LEU A 317 26.10 -12.03 -14.79
N ARG A 318 25.94 -12.54 -13.57
CA ARG A 318 27.02 -13.07 -12.73
C ARG A 318 26.47 -14.15 -11.80
N VAL A 319 27.31 -15.10 -11.44
CA VAL A 319 27.06 -16.04 -10.35
C VAL A 319 28.17 -15.88 -9.33
N THR A 320 27.82 -15.75 -8.06
CA THR A 320 28.75 -15.71 -6.92
C THR A 320 28.43 -16.88 -6.01
N VAL A 321 29.37 -17.81 -5.86
CA VAL A 321 29.29 -18.96 -4.96
C VAL A 321 29.99 -18.60 -3.65
N LYS A 322 29.27 -18.66 -2.53
CA LYS A 322 29.78 -18.34 -1.19
C LYS A 322 29.74 -19.56 -0.27
N CYS A 323 30.79 -19.72 0.54
CA CYS A 323 30.82 -20.67 1.66
C CYS A 323 31.36 -19.99 2.93
N SER A 324 31.11 -20.61 4.09
CA SER A 324 31.67 -20.14 5.36
C SER A 324 33.10 -20.67 5.55
N ASN A 325 33.91 -19.99 6.34
CA ASN A 325 35.18 -20.52 6.83
C ASN A 325 35.17 -20.91 8.32
N GLY A 326 34.01 -20.84 8.98
CA GLY A 326 33.86 -21.13 10.42
C GLY A 326 34.21 -19.97 11.37
N GLU A 327 34.75 -18.84 10.89
CA GLU A 327 35.18 -17.69 11.72
C GLU A 327 34.71 -16.35 11.11
N ASP A 328 33.45 -15.94 11.31
CA ASP A 328 32.88 -14.64 10.87
C ASP A 328 33.29 -14.13 9.46
N SER A 329 33.75 -15.00 8.57
CA SER A 329 34.28 -14.63 7.25
C SER A 329 33.79 -15.63 6.21
N SER A 330 33.78 -15.18 4.97
CA SER A 330 33.25 -15.95 3.84
C SER A 330 34.26 -16.00 2.71
N TYR A 331 34.39 -17.17 2.11
CA TYR A 331 35.05 -17.31 0.83
C TYR A 331 34.02 -17.16 -0.27
N GLU A 332 34.37 -16.44 -1.33
CA GLU A 332 33.52 -16.30 -2.50
C GLU A 332 34.30 -16.52 -3.79
N VAL A 333 33.63 -17.13 -4.76
CA VAL A 333 34.11 -17.28 -6.13
C VAL A 333 33.01 -16.79 -7.04
N TRP A 334 33.34 -15.94 -8.01
CA TRP A 334 32.36 -15.44 -8.97
C TRP A 334 32.75 -15.77 -10.40
N PHE A 335 31.74 -15.91 -11.26
CA PHE A 335 31.91 -16.11 -12.69
C PHE A 335 30.76 -15.49 -13.48
N ASP A 336 31.04 -15.14 -14.73
CA ASP A 336 30.06 -14.78 -15.75
C ASP A 336 30.11 -15.78 -16.92
N LYS A 337 29.34 -15.53 -17.98
CA LYS A 337 29.30 -16.40 -19.16
C LYS A 337 30.64 -16.53 -19.90
N ASN A 338 31.52 -15.53 -19.78
CA ASN A 338 32.79 -15.47 -20.48
C ASN A 338 33.96 -15.98 -19.62
N THR A 339 33.73 -16.18 -18.33
CA THR A 339 34.73 -16.69 -17.40
C THR A 339 35.03 -18.15 -17.71
N ASP A 340 36.29 -18.50 -17.96
CA ASP A 340 36.78 -19.86 -18.14
C ASP A 340 37.20 -20.49 -16.80
N GLU A 341 37.63 -21.76 -16.80
CA GLU A 341 37.98 -22.48 -15.57
C GLU A 341 39.16 -21.82 -14.83
N GLU A 342 40.18 -21.35 -15.56
CA GLU A 342 41.27 -20.58 -14.95
C GLU A 342 40.80 -19.25 -14.37
N GLY A 343 39.84 -18.58 -15.03
CA GLY A 343 39.20 -17.36 -14.56
C GLY A 343 38.45 -17.57 -13.24
N ILE A 344 37.74 -18.69 -13.08
CA ILE A 344 37.07 -19.05 -11.81
C ILE A 344 38.09 -19.14 -10.67
N ILE A 345 39.21 -19.83 -10.89
CA ILE A 345 40.25 -20.01 -9.87
C ILE A 345 40.88 -18.66 -9.47
N LYS A 346 41.06 -17.76 -10.44
CA LYS A 346 41.59 -16.39 -10.23
C LYS A 346 40.59 -15.47 -9.52
N ASN A 347 39.29 -15.67 -9.74
CA ASN A 347 38.22 -14.85 -9.18
C ASN A 347 37.91 -15.15 -7.70
N TYR A 348 38.57 -16.14 -7.11
CA TYR A 348 38.48 -16.44 -5.69
C TYR A 348 38.86 -15.22 -4.83
N LYS A 349 37.98 -14.86 -3.90
CA LYS A 349 38.21 -13.80 -2.91
C LYS A 349 37.95 -14.31 -1.50
N TYR A 350 38.78 -13.82 -0.59
CA TYR A 350 38.54 -13.93 0.84
C TYR A 350 37.91 -12.62 1.34
N GLU A 351 36.75 -12.72 1.95
CA GLU A 351 36.03 -11.57 2.51
C GLU A 351 35.93 -11.74 4.04
N LYS A 352 36.60 -10.84 4.77
CA LYS A 352 36.49 -10.76 6.23
C LYS A 352 35.32 -9.83 6.56
N LYS A 353 34.29 -10.30 7.28
CA LYS A 353 33.15 -9.45 7.66
C LYS A 353 33.54 -8.35 8.64
#